data_AF-A0A0E3B5P8-F1
#
_entry.id   AF-A0A0E3B5P8-F1
#
_cell.length_a   1.000
_cell.length_b   1.000
_cell.length_c   1.000
_cell.angle_alpha   90.00
_cell.angle_beta   90.00
_cell.angle_gamma   90.00
#
_symmetry.space_group_name_H-M   'P 1'
#
loop_
_entity.id
_entity.type
_entity.pdbx_description
1 polymer ?
#
loop_
_entity_poly.entity_id
_entity_poly.type
_entity_poly.pdbx_seq_one_letter_code
_entity_poly.pdbx_strand_id
1 'polypeptide(L)'
;MKKYCTVMQGAVKATCTKEKIVIKFHEIDSLIAFPPLTKIPSKYPKSYQKILSRHELIRMESDYLWLGDHKYYNEDEKWWFALGKKASILLKETHPKDIITPMLDSSDQWLFHTQETNTFGEPIIYYLSHEGGDIEDPQPYNIGSLFLKRFAEIYGINIEIPIV
;
A
#
# COMPACT_ATOMS: atom_id res chain seq x y z
N MET A 1 12.79 22.02 -15.70
CA MET A 1 13.02 22.01 -14.24
C MET A 1 12.62 20.62 -13.71
N LYS A 2 13.57 19.81 -13.23
CA LYS A 2 13.25 18.46 -12.73
C LYS A 2 12.54 18.64 -11.38
N LYS A 3 11.23 18.35 -11.32
CA LYS A 3 10.50 18.25 -10.04
C LYS A 3 11.02 16.99 -9.35
N TYR A 4 11.91 17.16 -8.37
CA TYR A 4 12.28 16.06 -7.48
C TYR A 4 11.06 15.69 -6.64
N CYS A 5 10.91 14.40 -6.33
CA CYS A 5 9.87 13.95 -5.40
C CYS A 5 10.09 14.67 -4.05
N THR A 6 9.13 15.49 -3.61
CA THR A 6 9.24 16.30 -2.37
C THR A 6 9.61 15.43 -1.17
N VAL A 7 9.08 14.21 -1.12
CA VAL A 7 9.42 13.18 -0.12
C VAL A 7 10.93 12.90 -0.03
N MET A 8 11.62 12.81 -1.17
CA MET A 8 13.03 12.43 -1.20
C MET A 8 14.00 13.56 -0.83
N GLN A 9 13.51 14.78 -0.62
CA GLN A 9 14.35 15.92 -0.23
C GLN A 9 14.95 15.75 1.18
N GLY A 10 14.29 15.00 2.06
CA GLY A 10 14.78 14.71 3.41
C GLY A 10 15.77 13.54 3.51
N ALA A 11 16.10 12.88 2.40
CA ALA A 11 16.97 11.70 2.41
C ALA A 11 18.43 12.10 2.68
N VAL A 12 19.05 11.47 3.68
CA VAL A 12 20.42 11.78 4.14
C VAL A 12 21.43 10.72 3.73
N LYS A 13 21.00 9.48 3.53
CA LYS A 13 21.87 8.38 3.14
C LYS A 13 21.10 7.32 2.37
N ALA A 14 21.71 6.81 1.31
CA ALA A 14 21.25 5.63 0.61
C ALA A 14 22.29 4.51 0.73
N THR A 15 21.85 3.32 1.12
CA THR A 15 22.65 2.10 1.07
C THR A 15 21.96 1.12 0.12
N CYS A 16 22.72 0.51 -0.78
CA CYS A 16 22.20 -0.48 -1.73
C CYS A 16 23.04 -1.75 -1.61
N THR A 17 22.37 -2.88 -1.36
CA THR A 17 22.96 -4.22 -1.38
C THR A 17 22.16 -5.09 -2.36
N LYS A 18 22.55 -6.36 -2.53
CA LYS A 18 21.77 -7.29 -3.36
C LYS A 18 20.41 -7.61 -2.73
N GLU A 19 20.31 -7.47 -1.41
CA GLU A 19 19.16 -7.87 -0.60
C GLU A 19 18.17 -6.74 -0.36
N LYS A 20 18.59 -5.47 -0.46
CA LYS A 20 17.73 -4.30 -0.24
C LYS A 20 18.38 -2.97 -0.60
N ILE A 21 17.53 -1.96 -0.80
CA ILE A 21 17.87 -0.55 -0.75
C ILE A 21 17.34 0.01 0.57
N VAL A 22 18.16 0.79 1.27
CA VAL A 22 17.78 1.49 2.51
C VAL A 22 18.04 2.97 2.31
N ILE A 23 16.99 3.78 2.39
CA ILE A 23 17.07 5.23 2.40
C ILE A 23 16.82 5.71 3.82
N LYS A 24 17.82 6.34 4.42
CA LYS A 24 17.70 7.00 5.73
C LYS A 24 17.30 8.45 5.54
N PHE A 25 16.47 8.92 6.45
CA PHE A 25 16.07 10.32 6.58
C PHE A 25 16.58 10.84 7.93
N HIS A 26 16.74 12.16 8.09
CA HIS A 26 17.41 12.73 9.28
C HIS A 26 16.61 12.51 10.57
N GLU A 27 15.32 12.90 10.54
CA GLU A 27 14.36 12.89 11.66
C GLU A 27 13.30 11.80 11.51
N ILE A 28 13.38 11.03 10.44
CA ILE A 28 12.39 10.06 9.98
C ILE A 28 13.07 8.69 9.93
N ASP A 29 12.28 7.63 10.10
CA ASP A 29 12.75 6.26 9.97
C ASP A 29 13.31 5.94 8.57
N SER A 30 13.83 4.73 8.39
CA SER A 30 14.38 4.27 7.13
C SER A 30 13.30 3.71 6.21
N LEU A 31 13.30 4.15 4.95
CA LEU A 31 12.55 3.49 3.88
C LEU A 31 13.40 2.33 3.34
N ILE A 32 12.85 1.12 3.41
CA ILE A 32 13.52 -0.10 2.98
C ILE A 32 12.77 -0.69 1.79
N ALA A 33 13.46 -0.87 0.67
CA ALA A 33 12.91 -1.49 -0.53
C ALA A 33 13.64 -2.80 -0.84
N PHE A 34 12.89 -3.88 -1.02
CA PHE A 34 13.42 -5.21 -1.30
C PHE A 34 13.52 -5.47 -2.81
N PRO A 35 14.26 -6.51 -3.25
CA PRO A 35 14.32 -6.92 -4.66
C PRO A 35 12.94 -7.17 -5.27
N PRO A 36 12.82 -7.15 -6.60
CA PRO A 36 11.56 -7.46 -7.29
C PRO A 36 11.00 -8.83 -6.93
N LEU A 37 9.68 -8.97 -7.00
CA LEU A 37 9.02 -10.26 -6.88
C LEU A 37 9.31 -11.13 -8.13
N THR A 38 9.82 -12.34 -7.93
CA THR A 38 10.24 -13.24 -9.02
C THR A 38 9.11 -13.62 -9.98
N LYS A 39 7.88 -13.77 -9.45
CA LYS A 39 6.70 -14.13 -10.24
C LYS A 39 5.52 -13.29 -9.80
N ILE A 40 5.11 -12.37 -10.67
CA ILE A 40 4.01 -11.45 -10.40
C ILE A 40 2.71 -12.06 -10.98
N PRO A 41 1.68 -12.27 -10.16
CA PRO A 41 0.37 -12.72 -10.65
C PRO A 41 -0.22 -11.77 -11.69
N SER A 42 -0.62 -12.30 -12.84
CA SER A 42 -1.23 -11.51 -13.92
C SER A 42 -2.59 -10.91 -13.54
N LYS A 43 -3.25 -11.48 -12.51
CA LYS A 43 -4.52 -10.97 -11.96
C LYS A 43 -4.38 -9.65 -11.21
N TYR A 44 -3.16 -9.24 -10.84
CA TYR A 44 -2.95 -8.02 -10.09
C TYR A 44 -3.15 -6.76 -10.96
N PRO A 45 -3.49 -5.62 -10.36
CA PRO A 45 -3.63 -4.37 -11.10
C PRO A 45 -2.32 -3.95 -11.77
N LYS A 46 -2.39 -3.29 -12.94
CA LYS A 46 -1.20 -2.95 -13.71
C LYS A 46 -0.23 -2.04 -12.96
N SER A 47 -0.70 -1.02 -12.23
CA SER A 47 0.18 -0.22 -11.35
C SER A 47 0.86 -1.06 -10.28
N TYR A 48 0.12 -1.98 -9.67
CA TYR A 48 0.66 -2.85 -8.64
C TYR A 48 1.71 -3.83 -9.19
N GLN A 49 1.46 -4.42 -10.37
CA GLN A 49 2.46 -5.22 -11.08
C GLN A 49 3.75 -4.42 -11.36
N LYS A 50 3.63 -3.15 -11.75
CA LYS A 50 4.80 -2.28 -11.96
C LYS A 50 5.59 -2.08 -10.67
N ILE A 51 4.92 -1.92 -9.53
CA ILE A 51 5.56 -1.81 -8.22
C ILE A 51 6.32 -3.11 -7.92
N LEU A 52 5.65 -4.25 -7.98
CA LEU A 52 6.23 -5.57 -7.68
C LEU A 52 7.38 -5.96 -8.61
N SER A 53 7.39 -5.47 -9.85
CA SER A 53 8.49 -5.67 -10.81
C SER A 53 9.76 -4.89 -10.47
N ARG A 54 9.66 -3.95 -9.53
CA ARG A 54 10.80 -3.16 -9.04
C ARG A 54 11.16 -3.56 -7.63
N HIS A 55 10.17 -3.73 -6.77
CA HIS A 55 10.32 -4.08 -5.37
C HIS A 55 9.15 -4.96 -4.93
N GLU A 56 9.45 -6.17 -4.43
CA GLU A 56 8.46 -7.06 -3.81
C GLU A 56 7.77 -6.34 -2.65
N LEU A 57 8.55 -5.59 -1.88
CA LEU A 57 8.09 -4.87 -0.70
C LEU A 57 8.87 -3.57 -0.54
N ILE A 58 8.17 -2.49 -0.20
CA ILE A 58 8.71 -1.22 0.26
C ILE A 58 8.10 -0.98 1.64
N ARG A 59 8.91 -0.74 2.66
CA ARG A 59 8.41 -0.59 4.03
C ARG A 59 9.15 0.43 4.86
N MET A 60 8.46 0.90 5.88
CA MET A 60 9.01 1.66 7.00
C MET A 60 8.89 0.81 8.26
N GLU A 61 9.91 0.80 9.11
CA GLU A 61 9.96 -0.12 10.26
C GLU A 61 9.10 0.39 11.44
N SER A 62 9.07 1.70 11.69
CA SER A 62 8.47 2.31 12.88
C SER A 62 6.98 2.54 12.76
N ASP A 63 6.51 2.96 11.59
CA ASP A 63 5.09 3.30 11.36
C ASP A 63 4.29 2.16 10.69
N TYR A 64 4.96 1.04 10.40
CA TYR A 64 4.36 -0.12 9.73
C TYR A 64 3.61 0.20 8.41
N LEU A 65 4.03 1.26 7.69
CA LEU A 65 3.53 1.59 6.36
C LEU A 65 4.27 0.78 5.30
N TRP A 66 3.64 -0.28 4.79
CA TRP A 66 4.28 -1.26 3.92
C TRP A 66 3.50 -1.40 2.61
N LEU A 67 4.15 -1.24 1.47
CA LEU A 67 3.59 -1.36 0.13
C LEU A 67 4.22 -2.56 -0.60
N GLY A 68 3.39 -3.48 -1.10
CA GLY A 68 3.85 -4.67 -1.81
C GLY A 68 3.33 -5.96 -1.20
N ASP A 69 3.99 -7.08 -1.49
CA ASP A 69 3.65 -8.40 -0.97
C ASP A 69 4.09 -8.53 0.49
N HIS A 70 3.31 -7.93 1.39
CA HIS A 70 3.62 -7.83 2.81
C HIS A 70 3.30 -9.09 3.61
N LYS A 71 2.56 -10.06 3.04
CA LYS A 71 2.21 -11.37 3.64
C LYS A 71 1.50 -11.29 5.00
N TYR A 72 1.02 -10.10 5.37
CA TYR A 72 0.32 -9.84 6.64
C TYR A 72 -1.16 -10.22 6.55
N TYR A 73 -1.74 -10.19 5.35
CA TYR A 73 -3.07 -10.75 5.15
C TYR A 73 -2.96 -12.26 5.00
N ASN A 74 -3.53 -12.98 5.95
CA ASN A 74 -3.74 -14.41 5.88
C ASN A 74 -5.23 -14.71 6.11
N GLU A 75 -5.82 -15.52 5.23
CA GLU A 75 -7.22 -15.97 5.32
C GLU A 75 -7.53 -16.73 6.62
N ASP A 76 -6.50 -17.33 7.25
CA ASP A 76 -6.60 -18.03 8.53
C ASP A 76 -6.54 -17.09 9.75
N GLU A 77 -6.22 -15.80 9.57
CA GLU A 77 -6.15 -14.84 10.66
C GLU A 77 -7.52 -14.25 11.05
N LYS A 78 -7.60 -13.79 12.30
CA LYS A 78 -8.82 -13.27 12.94
C LYS A 78 -9.49 -12.11 12.20
N TRP A 79 -8.78 -11.50 11.25
CA TRP A 79 -9.25 -10.46 10.32
C TRP A 79 -10.48 -10.86 9.52
N TRP A 80 -10.54 -12.11 9.06
CA TRP A 80 -11.73 -12.65 8.39
C TRP A 80 -12.97 -12.58 9.29
N PHE A 81 -12.83 -12.89 10.58
CA PHE A 81 -13.94 -12.82 11.51
C PHE A 81 -14.38 -11.37 11.78
N ALA A 82 -13.52 -10.37 11.56
CA ALA A 82 -13.87 -8.96 11.67
C ALA A 82 -14.78 -8.51 10.52
N LEU A 83 -14.52 -8.96 9.28
CA LEU A 83 -15.39 -8.73 8.12
C LEU A 83 -16.66 -9.61 8.15
N GLY A 84 -16.53 -10.90 8.50
CA GLY A 84 -17.61 -11.88 8.44
C GLY A 84 -18.66 -11.81 9.56
N LYS A 85 -18.37 -11.11 10.67
CA LYS A 85 -19.38 -10.84 11.72
C LYS A 85 -20.37 -9.73 11.34
N LYS A 86 -20.05 -8.92 10.34
CA LYS A 86 -20.93 -7.90 9.75
C LYS A 86 -21.28 -8.33 8.33
N ALA A 87 -22.44 -7.95 7.80
CA ALA A 87 -22.82 -8.25 6.43
C ALA A 87 -22.03 -7.36 5.43
N SER A 88 -20.69 -7.49 5.44
CA SER A 88 -19.76 -6.66 4.67
C SER A 88 -20.15 -6.66 3.19
N ILE A 89 -20.17 -5.47 2.59
CA ILE A 89 -20.43 -5.27 1.16
C ILE A 89 -19.37 -6.00 0.34
N LEU A 90 -18.11 -5.89 0.75
CA LEU A 90 -16.99 -6.56 0.08
C LEU A 90 -17.19 -8.08 -0.01
N LEU A 91 -17.70 -8.71 1.06
CA LEU A 91 -17.92 -10.15 1.11
C LEU A 91 -19.14 -10.64 0.33
N LYS A 92 -20.03 -9.74 -0.09
CA LYS A 92 -21.12 -10.07 -1.02
C LYS A 92 -20.60 -10.21 -2.46
N GLU A 93 -19.44 -9.64 -2.74
CA GLU A 93 -18.94 -9.45 -4.11
C GLU A 93 -17.66 -10.22 -4.41
N THR A 94 -16.93 -10.67 -3.38
CA THR A 94 -15.72 -11.47 -3.55
C THR A 94 -15.52 -12.48 -2.42
N HIS A 95 -14.73 -13.51 -2.71
CA HIS A 95 -14.21 -14.41 -1.69
C HIS A 95 -12.96 -13.81 -1.00
N PRO A 96 -12.72 -14.13 0.28
CA PRO A 96 -11.57 -13.61 1.04
C PRO A 96 -10.21 -13.90 0.41
N LYS A 97 -10.05 -15.09 -0.16
CA LYS A 97 -8.84 -15.53 -0.87
C LYS A 97 -8.51 -14.71 -2.12
N ASP A 98 -9.51 -13.98 -2.63
CA ASP A 98 -9.41 -13.17 -3.83
C ASP A 98 -9.20 -11.69 -3.51
N ILE A 99 -9.32 -11.30 -2.24
CA ILE A 99 -8.99 -9.95 -1.76
C ILE A 99 -7.47 -9.77 -1.82
N ILE A 100 -7.05 -8.64 -2.37
CA ILE A 100 -5.65 -8.24 -2.42
C ILE A 100 -5.49 -7.01 -1.53
N THR A 101 -4.62 -7.11 -0.54
CA THR A 101 -4.22 -6.00 0.31
C THR A 101 -2.83 -5.57 -0.12
N PRO A 102 -2.70 -4.53 -0.96
CA PRO A 102 -1.40 -4.10 -1.45
C PRO A 102 -0.62 -3.24 -0.45
N MET A 103 -1.28 -2.76 0.62
CA MET A 103 -0.64 -1.89 1.60
C MET A 103 -1.15 -2.13 3.03
N LEU A 104 -0.20 -2.29 3.95
CA LEU A 104 -0.39 -2.24 5.39
C LEU A 104 -0.10 -0.82 5.88
N ASP A 105 -0.91 -0.32 6.79
CA ASP A 105 -0.79 1.01 7.38
C ASP A 105 -1.04 0.91 8.89
N SER A 106 0.02 0.90 9.68
CA SER A 106 -0.04 0.49 11.08
C SER A 106 -0.58 -0.94 11.23
N SER A 107 -1.73 -1.10 11.90
CA SER A 107 -2.44 -2.37 11.98
C SER A 107 -3.51 -2.51 10.90
N ASP A 108 -3.84 -1.45 10.16
CA ASP A 108 -4.95 -1.42 9.20
C ASP A 108 -4.50 -1.81 7.80
N GLN A 109 -5.47 -2.15 6.94
CA GLN A 109 -5.19 -2.60 5.59
C GLN A 109 -5.89 -1.75 4.55
N TRP A 110 -5.18 -1.49 3.47
CA TRP A 110 -5.76 -0.96 2.25
C TRP A 110 -5.93 -2.11 1.27
N LEU A 111 -7.11 -2.21 0.67
CA LEU A 111 -7.49 -3.31 -0.21
C LEU A 111 -7.98 -2.80 -1.56
N PHE A 112 -7.74 -3.59 -2.61
CA PHE A 112 -8.35 -3.34 -3.91
C PHE A 112 -9.79 -3.86 -3.93
N HIS A 113 -10.70 -3.05 -4.44
CA HIS A 113 -12.01 -3.53 -4.84
C HIS A 113 -11.87 -4.52 -6.00
N THR A 114 -12.70 -5.56 -6.03
CA THR A 114 -12.58 -6.65 -7.02
C THR A 114 -13.33 -6.40 -8.34
N GLN A 115 -14.06 -5.30 -8.44
CA GLN A 115 -15.02 -5.03 -9.52
C GLN A 115 -15.05 -3.55 -9.92
N GLU A 116 -15.00 -2.64 -8.94
CA GLU A 116 -14.97 -1.21 -9.19
C GLU A 116 -13.58 -0.70 -9.55
N THR A 117 -13.55 0.30 -10.45
CA THR A 117 -12.31 0.98 -10.87
C THR A 117 -12.46 2.50 -10.75
N ASN A 118 -11.35 3.18 -10.46
CA ASN A 118 -11.28 4.63 -10.47
C ASN A 118 -11.26 5.17 -11.91
N THR A 119 -11.21 6.49 -12.05
CA THR A 119 -11.20 7.19 -13.34
C THR A 119 -10.01 6.84 -14.24
N PHE A 120 -8.96 6.20 -13.71
CA PHE A 120 -7.79 5.73 -14.44
C PHE A 120 -7.89 4.26 -14.87
N GLY A 121 -9.01 3.60 -14.60
CA GLY A 121 -9.22 2.18 -14.90
C GLY A 121 -8.41 1.25 -14.00
N GLU A 122 -7.98 1.72 -12.82
CA GLU A 122 -7.35 0.88 -11.80
C GLU A 122 -8.36 0.58 -10.69
N PRO A 123 -8.25 -0.55 -9.97
CA PRO A 123 -9.19 -0.84 -8.90
C PRO A 123 -9.26 0.27 -7.87
N ILE A 124 -10.47 0.57 -7.44
CA ILE A 124 -10.70 1.48 -6.33
C ILE A 124 -10.05 0.89 -5.09
N ILE A 125 -9.44 1.74 -4.26
CA ILE A 125 -8.77 1.33 -3.04
C ILE A 125 -9.66 1.70 -1.86
N TYR A 126 -9.90 0.75 -0.98
CA TYR A 126 -10.70 0.90 0.22
C TYR A 126 -9.83 0.74 1.46
N TYR A 127 -10.15 1.48 2.50
CA TYR A 127 -9.55 1.31 3.83
C TYR A 127 -10.35 0.29 4.63
N LEU A 128 -9.65 -0.54 5.39
CA LEU A 128 -10.20 -1.52 6.31
C LEU A 128 -9.50 -1.43 7.66
N SER A 129 -10.25 -0.99 8.67
CA SER A 129 -9.77 -0.88 10.05
C SER A 129 -9.57 -2.25 10.71
N HIS A 130 -8.51 -2.37 11.50
CA HIS A 130 -8.21 -3.50 12.38
C HIS A 130 -9.18 -3.70 13.53
N GLU A 131 -9.90 -2.65 13.91
CA GLU A 131 -10.98 -2.73 14.91
C GLU A 131 -12.21 -3.45 14.34
N GLY A 132 -12.21 -3.72 13.03
CA GLY A 132 -13.28 -4.39 12.31
C GLY A 132 -14.39 -3.43 11.90
N GLY A 133 -15.26 -3.87 11.01
CA GLY A 133 -16.14 -2.96 10.29
C GLY A 133 -16.44 -3.46 8.90
N ASP A 134 -16.93 -2.54 8.07
CA ASP A 134 -16.93 -2.71 6.63
C ASP A 134 -15.86 -1.78 6.05
N ILE A 135 -15.67 -1.86 4.74
CA ILE A 135 -14.81 -0.93 4.00
C ILE A 135 -15.29 0.52 4.15
N GLU A 136 -14.35 1.47 4.29
CA GLU A 136 -14.63 2.90 4.43
C GLU A 136 -14.65 3.64 3.07
N ASP A 137 -14.48 4.96 3.04
CA ASP A 137 -14.58 5.72 1.80
C ASP A 137 -13.48 5.36 0.79
N PRO A 138 -13.84 5.21 -0.50
CA PRO A 138 -12.91 4.87 -1.55
C PRO A 138 -11.88 5.98 -1.79
N GLN A 139 -10.64 5.58 -2.09
CA GLN A 139 -9.60 6.51 -2.49
C GLN A 139 -9.54 6.65 -4.02
N PRO A 140 -9.47 7.88 -4.55
CA PRO A 140 -9.43 8.12 -5.99
C PRO A 140 -8.05 7.82 -6.63
N TYR A 141 -7.07 7.42 -5.82
CA TYR A 141 -5.68 7.28 -6.22
C TYR A 141 -5.32 5.83 -6.58
N ASN A 142 -4.19 5.65 -7.28
CA ASN A 142 -3.55 4.34 -7.32
C ASN A 142 -2.74 4.09 -6.05
N ILE A 143 -2.34 2.83 -5.84
CA ILE A 143 -1.73 2.44 -4.57
C ILE A 143 -0.38 3.09 -4.31
N GLY A 144 0.43 3.32 -5.36
CA GLY A 144 1.71 4.01 -5.21
C GLY A 144 1.54 5.48 -4.80
N SER A 145 0.51 6.14 -5.33
CA SER A 145 0.17 7.52 -4.99
C SER A 145 -0.39 7.61 -3.56
N LEU A 146 -1.24 6.65 -3.18
CA LEU A 146 -1.75 6.54 -1.81
C LEU A 146 -0.61 6.31 -0.80
N PHE A 147 0.34 5.43 -1.11
CA PHE A 147 1.53 5.21 -0.27
C PHE A 147 2.33 6.50 -0.06
N LEU A 148 2.58 7.26 -1.13
CA LEU A 148 3.29 8.55 -1.03
C LEU A 148 2.50 9.59 -0.22
N LYS A 149 1.16 9.59 -0.34
CA LYS A 149 0.28 10.43 0.47
C LYS A 149 0.41 10.09 1.96
N ARG A 150 0.26 8.81 2.31
CA ARG A 150 0.38 8.33 3.69
C ARG A 150 1.78 8.58 4.27
N PHE A 151 2.82 8.31 3.49
CA PHE A 151 4.20 8.65 3.86
C PHE A 151 4.34 10.13 4.22
N ALA A 152 3.82 11.01 3.37
CA ALA A 152 3.92 12.44 3.59
C ALA A 152 3.10 12.91 4.81
N GLU A 153 1.90 12.37 5.01
CA GLU A 153 1.05 12.65 6.16
C GLU A 153 1.71 12.23 7.49
N ILE A 154 2.24 11.00 7.56
CA ILE A 154 2.91 10.46 8.75
C ILE A 154 4.09 11.35 9.17
N TYR A 155 4.81 11.91 8.21
CA TYR A 155 6.01 12.71 8.47
C TYR A 155 5.82 14.22 8.33
N GLY A 156 4.58 14.69 8.22
CA GLY A 156 4.28 16.13 8.11
C GLY A 156 4.92 16.80 6.90
N ILE A 157 5.18 16.06 5.82
CA ILE A 157 5.72 16.60 4.57
C ILE A 157 4.57 17.21 3.79
N ASN A 158 4.62 18.52 3.58
CA ASN A 158 3.60 19.18 2.78
C ASN A 158 3.76 18.79 1.30
N ILE A 159 2.80 18.02 0.79
CA ILE A 159 2.73 17.63 -0.63
C ILE A 159 1.46 18.19 -1.25
N GLU A 160 1.60 18.89 -2.38
CA GLU A 160 0.46 19.18 -3.25
C GLU A 160 0.16 17.94 -4.08
N ILE A 161 -0.90 17.22 -3.73
CA ILE A 161 -1.42 16.12 -4.55
C ILE A 161 -2.28 16.76 -5.65
N PRO A 162 -1.99 16.51 -6.93
CA PRO A 162 -2.85 16.96 -8.01
C PRO A 162 -4.23 16.34 -7.82
N ILE A 163 -5.26 17.18 -7.68
CA ILE A 163 -6.65 16.75 -7.81
C ILE A 163 -6.83 16.42 -9.29
N VAL A 164 -7.23 15.19 -9.59
CA VAL A 164 -7.51 14.75 -10.97
C VAL A 164 -9.00 14.61 -11.17
#